data_AF-Q20770-F1
#
_entry.id   AF-Q20770-F1
#
_cell.length_a   1.000
_cell.length_b   1.000
_cell.length_c   1.000
_cell.angle_alpha   90.00
_cell.angle_beta   90.00
_cell.angle_gamma   90.00
#
_symmetry.space_group_name_H-M   'P 1'
#
loop_
_entity.id
_entity.type
_entity.pdbx_description
1 polymer ?
#
loop_
_entity_poly.entity_id
_entity_poly.type
_entity_poly.pdbx_seq_one_letter_code
_entity_poly.pdbx_strand_id
1 'polypeptide(L)'
;MNQIVSALLIFAVGYATGNLCTDDTGYWISSLAEGVSDFAYGGTRLNTKYYCFEGCLNTGTALQNCKVDMSGNNGTRIERSREIKEVIALHQLARQRDEDPNAKSCVDPVLRQDVKNALQKTTRSNCKNIVNTLVLNLNRPGWAITCIQFNEFAIDDYTPDMNFCSYDSVSDTDIFTIRLAKLDMS
;
A
#
# COMPACT_ATOMS: atom_id res chain seq x y z
N MET A 1 -23.19 -11.68 -17.75
CA MET A 1 -21.90 -11.96 -18.44
C MET A 1 -20.74 -11.75 -17.44
N ASN A 2 -20.87 -12.25 -16.20
CA ASN A 2 -19.95 -11.88 -15.09
C ASN A 2 -19.12 -13.05 -14.54
N GLN A 3 -19.42 -14.32 -14.90
CA GLN A 3 -18.67 -15.46 -14.37
C GLN A 3 -17.33 -15.70 -15.09
N ILE A 4 -17.20 -15.26 -16.35
CA ILE A 4 -15.99 -15.51 -17.16
C ILE A 4 -14.86 -14.55 -16.78
N VAL A 5 -15.19 -13.30 -16.39
CA VAL A 5 -14.19 -12.31 -15.99
C VAL A 5 -13.54 -12.69 -14.65
N SER A 6 -14.34 -13.14 -13.66
CA SER A 6 -13.82 -13.58 -12.36
C SER A 6 -12.90 -14.80 -12.45
N ALA A 7 -13.11 -15.71 -13.41
CA ALA A 7 -12.28 -16.89 -13.57
C ALA A 7 -10.88 -16.58 -14.14
N LEU A 8 -10.78 -15.60 -15.05
CA LEU A 8 -9.49 -15.13 -15.58
C LEU A 8 -8.66 -14.40 -14.52
N LEU A 9 -9.32 -13.64 -13.63
CA LEU A 9 -8.67 -13.01 -12.48
C LEU A 9 -8.05 -14.02 -11.52
N ILE A 10 -8.75 -15.11 -11.19
CA ILE A 10 -8.19 -16.14 -10.29
C ILE A 10 -7.01 -16.86 -10.95
N PHE A 11 -7.02 -17.08 -12.27
CA PHE A 11 -5.90 -17.73 -12.97
C PHE A 11 -4.66 -16.84 -13.07
N ALA A 12 -4.80 -15.53 -13.29
CA ALA A 12 -3.67 -14.62 -13.29
C ALA A 12 -3.07 -14.44 -11.88
N VAL A 13 -3.92 -14.41 -10.84
CA VAL A 13 -3.48 -14.44 -9.44
C VAL A 13 -2.79 -15.77 -9.14
N GLY A 14 -3.22 -16.91 -9.71
CA GLY A 14 -2.57 -18.21 -9.50
C GLY A 14 -1.13 -18.28 -10.04
N TYR A 15 -0.83 -17.65 -11.17
CA TYR A 15 0.53 -17.62 -11.73
C TYR A 15 1.44 -16.57 -11.08
N ALA A 16 0.88 -15.48 -10.57
CA ALA A 16 1.67 -14.47 -9.85
C ALA A 16 1.91 -14.84 -8.38
N THR A 17 0.94 -15.44 -7.67
CA THR A 17 1.05 -15.71 -6.23
C THR A 17 1.96 -16.87 -5.87
N GLY A 18 2.28 -17.77 -6.80
CA GLY A 18 3.06 -18.97 -6.51
C GLY A 18 4.49 -18.72 -6.00
N ASN A 19 5.03 -17.50 -6.11
CA ASN A 19 6.36 -17.18 -5.59
C ASN A 19 6.59 -15.67 -5.46
N LEU A 20 5.65 -14.94 -4.86
CA LEU A 20 5.84 -13.50 -4.58
C LEU A 20 6.91 -13.29 -3.52
N CYS A 21 8.17 -13.40 -3.93
CA CYS A 21 9.37 -13.13 -3.15
C CYS A 21 9.26 -13.45 -1.65
N THR A 22 8.70 -14.60 -1.28
CA THR A 22 8.59 -15.03 0.12
C THR A 22 9.68 -16.06 0.38
N ASP A 23 10.28 -16.02 1.57
CA ASP A 23 11.16 -17.09 2.06
C ASP A 23 10.42 -18.07 2.99
N ASP A 24 9.09 -17.95 3.07
CA ASP A 24 8.17 -18.70 3.93
C ASP A 24 8.43 -18.53 5.44
N THR A 25 9.21 -17.51 5.82
CA THR A 25 9.48 -17.16 7.21
C THR A 25 9.06 -15.73 7.52
N GLY A 26 8.82 -15.41 8.79
CA GLY A 26 8.46 -14.06 9.24
C GLY A 26 7.04 -13.63 8.86
N TYR A 27 6.78 -12.33 8.93
CA TYR A 27 5.43 -11.77 8.79
C TYR A 27 5.29 -11.00 7.48
N TRP A 28 4.68 -11.64 6.48
CA TRP A 28 4.53 -11.08 5.14
C TRP A 28 3.17 -10.40 4.95
N ILE A 29 3.21 -9.23 4.33
CA ILE A 29 2.05 -8.43 3.95
C ILE A 29 2.07 -8.23 2.43
N SER A 30 1.01 -8.72 1.78
CA SER A 30 0.83 -8.68 0.33
C SER A 30 -0.10 -7.57 -0.13
N SER A 31 -0.05 -7.23 -1.41
CA SER A 31 -1.07 -6.45 -2.10
C SER A 31 -0.98 -6.62 -3.61
N LEU A 32 -2.14 -6.67 -4.25
CA LEU A 32 -2.36 -6.63 -5.69
C LEU A 32 -3.34 -5.50 -5.99
N ALA A 33 -3.10 -4.75 -7.05
CA ALA A 33 -3.99 -3.72 -7.56
C ALA A 33 -4.17 -3.87 -9.08
N GLU A 34 -5.38 -3.60 -9.55
CA GLU A 34 -5.75 -3.52 -10.96
C GLU A 34 -6.27 -2.12 -11.29
N GLY A 35 -6.28 -1.77 -12.58
CA GLY A 35 -6.55 -0.40 -13.02
C GLY A 35 -5.43 0.58 -12.61
N VAL A 36 -4.19 0.10 -12.50
CA VAL A 36 -3.04 0.91 -12.08
C VAL A 36 -2.65 1.90 -13.17
N SER A 37 -2.68 3.19 -12.82
CA SER A 37 -2.31 4.29 -13.72
C SER A 37 -0.95 4.91 -13.38
N ASP A 38 -0.47 4.72 -12.15
CA ASP A 38 0.84 5.20 -11.70
C ASP A 38 1.33 4.38 -10.51
N PHE A 39 2.64 4.21 -10.37
CA PHE A 39 3.24 3.51 -9.25
C PHE A 39 4.69 3.97 -9.03
N ALA A 40 5.15 3.94 -7.78
CA ALA A 40 6.54 4.23 -7.44
C ALA A 40 6.96 3.56 -6.14
N TYR A 41 8.28 3.44 -5.97
CA TYR A 41 8.93 2.87 -4.81
C TYR A 41 10.11 3.73 -4.35
N GLY A 42 10.37 3.73 -3.04
CA GLY A 42 11.54 4.35 -2.42
C GLY A 42 11.77 3.86 -0.99
N GLY A 43 12.71 4.51 -0.29
CA GLY A 43 13.14 4.13 1.05
C GLY A 43 14.36 3.22 0.98
N THR A 44 14.31 2.09 1.69
CA THR A 44 15.31 1.01 1.56
C THR A 44 15.45 0.56 0.10
N ARG A 45 16.50 -0.19 -0.24
CA ARG A 45 16.63 -0.81 -1.58
C ARG A 45 15.81 -2.10 -1.67
N LEU A 46 15.23 -2.36 -2.85
CA LEU A 46 14.57 -3.64 -3.14
C LEU A 46 15.53 -4.82 -2.94
N ASN A 47 15.04 -5.87 -2.28
CA ASN A 47 15.75 -7.14 -2.12
C ASN A 47 14.71 -8.24 -1.94
N THR A 48 14.67 -9.19 -2.87
CA THR A 48 13.67 -10.25 -2.92
C THR A 48 13.69 -11.19 -1.70
N LYS A 49 14.70 -11.12 -0.82
CA LYS A 49 14.69 -11.82 0.47
C LYS A 49 13.59 -11.32 1.40
N TYR A 50 13.26 -10.03 1.37
CA TYR A 50 12.32 -9.41 2.32
C TYR A 50 11.33 -8.45 1.65
N TYR A 51 11.51 -8.13 0.37
CA TYR A 51 10.68 -7.15 -0.29
C TYR A 51 10.70 -7.23 -1.83
N CYS A 52 9.53 -7.29 -2.45
CA CYS A 52 9.34 -7.08 -3.88
C CYS A 52 8.22 -6.10 -4.16
N PHE A 53 8.38 -5.39 -5.27
CA PHE A 53 7.43 -4.43 -5.80
C PHE A 53 7.56 -4.41 -7.31
N GLU A 54 6.47 -4.74 -8.00
CA GLU A 54 6.41 -4.80 -9.45
C GLU A 54 5.14 -4.11 -9.95
N GLY A 55 5.26 -3.32 -11.00
CA GLY A 55 4.13 -2.64 -11.63
C GLY A 55 4.27 -2.64 -13.14
N CYS A 56 3.15 -2.71 -13.84
CA CYS A 56 3.10 -2.72 -15.29
C CYS A 56 1.90 -1.88 -15.77
N LEU A 57 2.19 -0.70 -16.32
CA LEU A 57 1.15 0.22 -16.83
C LEU A 57 0.42 -0.37 -18.05
N ASN A 58 1.07 -1.21 -18.85
CA ASN A 58 0.43 -1.83 -20.01
C ASN A 58 -0.66 -2.82 -19.64
N THR A 59 -0.50 -3.54 -18.52
CA THR A 59 -1.52 -4.45 -17.98
C THR A 59 -2.41 -3.78 -16.94
N GLY A 60 -2.05 -2.58 -16.48
CA GLY A 60 -2.76 -1.87 -15.42
C GLY A 60 -2.66 -2.59 -14.07
N THR A 61 -1.54 -3.24 -13.78
CA THR A 61 -1.38 -4.02 -12.54
C THR A 61 -0.18 -3.59 -11.72
N ALA A 62 -0.30 -3.69 -10.40
CA ALA A 62 0.83 -3.57 -9.48
C ALA A 62 0.70 -4.57 -8.36
N LEU A 63 1.84 -5.09 -7.94
CA LEU A 63 1.94 -6.14 -6.95
C LEU A 63 3.08 -5.82 -6.00
N GLN A 64 2.90 -6.20 -4.73
CA GLN A 64 3.91 -6.02 -3.72
C GLN A 64 3.81 -7.09 -2.64
N ASN A 65 4.96 -7.45 -2.08
CA ASN A 65 5.04 -8.27 -0.89
C ASN A 65 6.19 -7.77 -0.01
N CYS A 66 5.94 -7.65 1.30
CA CYS A 66 6.91 -7.16 2.26
C CYS A 66 6.94 -7.98 3.54
N LYS A 67 8.15 -8.35 3.99
CA LYS A 67 8.42 -8.93 5.29
C LYS A 67 8.53 -7.80 6.30
N VAL A 68 7.59 -7.73 7.24
CA VAL A 68 7.49 -6.64 8.20
C VAL A 68 8.17 -7.04 9.52
N ASP A 69 9.07 -6.18 10.00
CA ASP A 69 9.62 -6.26 11.36
C ASP A 69 8.53 -5.78 12.33
N MET A 70 7.70 -6.68 12.83
CA MET A 70 6.55 -6.34 13.68
C MET A 70 7.01 -5.66 14.98
N SER A 71 6.27 -4.65 15.45
CA SER A 71 6.62 -3.87 16.65
C SER A 71 6.57 -4.65 17.98
N GLY A 72 6.21 -5.94 17.94
CA GLY A 72 5.93 -6.79 19.09
C GLY A 72 4.44 -6.83 19.46
N ASN A 73 3.61 -5.99 18.83
CA ASN A 73 2.16 -6.10 18.93
C ASN A 73 1.68 -7.26 18.05
N ASN A 74 0.81 -8.11 18.60
CA ASN A 74 0.18 -9.24 17.90
C ASN A 74 -0.92 -8.75 16.93
N GLY A 75 -0.59 -7.79 16.05
CA GLY A 75 -1.46 -7.37 14.98
C GLY A 75 -1.87 -8.59 14.14
N THR A 76 -3.17 -8.81 13.98
CA THR A 76 -3.68 -9.86 13.09
C THR A 76 -3.70 -9.31 11.66
N ARG A 77 -3.20 -10.09 10.71
CA ARG A 77 -3.25 -9.73 9.29
C ARG A 77 -4.71 -9.76 8.85
N ILE A 78 -5.18 -8.65 8.28
CA ILE A 78 -6.52 -8.49 7.77
C ILE A 78 -6.42 -8.32 6.27
N GLU A 79 -6.91 -9.31 5.54
CA GLU A 79 -7.10 -9.20 4.09
C GLU A 79 -8.36 -8.38 3.82
N ARG A 80 -8.30 -7.49 2.83
CA ARG A 80 -9.45 -6.72 2.37
C ARG A 80 -9.46 -6.60 0.86
N SER A 81 -10.67 -6.66 0.30
CA SER A 81 -10.94 -6.17 -1.05
C SER A 81 -11.30 -4.70 -0.96
N ARG A 82 -10.75 -3.88 -1.87
CA ARG A 82 -10.95 -2.44 -1.91
C ARG A 82 -11.33 -2.01 -3.31
N GLU A 83 -12.60 -1.71 -3.52
CA GLU A 83 -13.01 -0.99 -4.74
C GLU A 83 -12.75 0.51 -4.58
N ILE A 84 -12.34 1.19 -5.65
CA ILE A 84 -11.98 2.62 -5.57
C ILE A 84 -13.11 3.49 -5.02
N LYS A 85 -14.36 3.16 -5.36
CA LYS A 85 -15.57 3.87 -4.91
C LYS A 85 -15.77 3.75 -3.39
N GLU A 86 -15.37 2.63 -2.79
CA GLU A 86 -15.48 2.40 -1.36
C GLU A 86 -14.41 3.18 -0.59
N VAL A 87 -13.20 3.28 -1.15
CA VAL A 87 -12.12 4.14 -0.61
C VAL A 87 -12.59 5.60 -0.61
N ILE A 88 -13.19 6.09 -1.70
CA ILE A 88 -13.77 7.44 -1.79
C ILE A 88 -14.84 7.65 -0.73
N ALA A 89 -15.82 6.74 -0.66
CA ALA A 89 -16.93 6.84 0.26
C ALA A 89 -16.48 6.85 1.73
N LEU A 90 -15.48 6.00 2.08
CA LEU A 90 -14.87 5.98 3.41
C LEU A 90 -14.26 7.34 3.76
N HIS A 91 -13.50 7.94 2.86
CA HIS A 91 -12.86 9.23 3.09
C HIS A 91 -13.88 10.37 3.18
N GLN A 92 -14.94 10.34 2.36
CA GLN A 92 -16.03 11.31 2.44
C GLN A 92 -16.77 11.22 3.77
N LEU A 93 -17.09 10.01 4.22
CA LEU A 93 -17.78 9.77 5.49
C LEU A 93 -16.89 10.18 6.68
N ALA A 94 -15.61 9.86 6.65
CA ALA A 94 -14.67 10.25 7.70
C ALA A 94 -14.56 11.77 7.83
N ARG A 95 -14.50 12.51 6.71
CA ARG A 95 -14.56 13.98 6.70
C ARG A 95 -15.84 14.52 7.33
N GLN A 96 -16.99 13.88 7.09
CA GLN A 96 -18.27 14.29 7.70
C GLN A 96 -18.31 14.05 9.22
N ARG A 97 -17.55 13.06 9.70
CA ARG A 97 -17.50 12.66 11.12
C ARG A 97 -16.32 13.24 11.89
N ASP A 98 -15.46 14.02 11.24
CA ASP A 98 -14.18 14.46 11.79
C ASP A 98 -13.30 13.30 12.29
N GLU A 99 -13.36 12.17 11.58
CA GLU A 99 -12.56 10.97 11.83
C GLU A 99 -11.40 10.88 10.84
N ASP A 100 -10.33 10.18 11.22
CA ASP A 100 -9.24 9.85 10.30
C ASP A 100 -9.54 8.51 9.60
N PRO A 101 -9.76 8.50 8.27
CA PRO A 101 -10.07 7.27 7.53
C PRO A 101 -8.93 6.24 7.55
N ASN A 102 -7.70 6.68 7.83
CA ASN A 102 -6.51 5.84 7.83
C ASN A 102 -6.20 5.23 9.21
N ALA A 103 -6.93 5.59 10.28
CA ALA A 103 -6.60 5.19 11.64
C ALA A 103 -6.57 3.67 11.87
N LYS A 104 -7.33 2.89 11.08
CA LYS A 104 -7.36 1.43 11.19
C LYS A 104 -6.15 0.75 10.54
N SER A 105 -5.74 1.23 9.35
CA SER A 105 -4.68 0.61 8.55
C SER A 105 -3.31 1.26 8.72
N CYS A 106 -3.25 2.37 9.46
CA CYS A 106 -2.03 3.05 9.87
C CYS A 106 -2.20 3.53 11.31
N VAL A 107 -1.91 2.65 12.27
CA VAL A 107 -2.31 2.87 13.67
C VAL A 107 -1.48 3.94 14.37
N ASP A 108 -0.22 4.14 13.97
CA ASP A 108 0.66 5.17 14.53
C ASP A 108 0.14 6.58 14.16
N PRO A 109 -0.42 7.35 15.13
CA PRO A 109 -0.93 8.69 14.85
C PRO A 109 0.17 9.69 14.50
N VAL A 110 1.39 9.51 15.02
CA VAL A 110 2.54 10.37 14.71
C VAL A 110 2.94 10.15 13.26
N LEU A 111 3.08 8.89 12.84
CA LEU A 111 3.39 8.56 11.45
C LEU A 111 2.30 9.06 10.49
N ARG A 112 1.01 8.90 10.82
CA ARG A 112 -0.09 9.46 10.00
C ARG A 112 0.02 10.97 9.84
N GLN A 113 0.31 11.67 10.93
CA GLN A 113 0.45 13.12 10.89
C GLN A 113 1.68 13.54 10.08
N ASP A 114 2.80 12.83 10.21
CA ASP A 114 4.02 13.08 9.45
C ASP A 114 3.80 12.86 7.95
N VAL A 115 3.12 11.77 7.57
CA VAL A 115 2.74 11.49 6.17
C VAL A 115 1.85 12.62 5.65
N LYS A 116 0.78 12.99 6.37
CA LYS A 116 -0.11 14.09 5.99
C LYS A 116 0.65 15.40 5.77
N ASN A 117 1.55 15.76 6.70
CA ASN A 117 2.37 16.96 6.62
C ASN A 117 3.37 16.92 5.45
N ALA A 118 3.95 15.76 5.17
CA ALA A 118 4.86 15.57 4.03
C ALA A 118 4.10 15.71 2.71
N LEU A 119 2.90 15.12 2.60
CA LEU A 119 2.10 15.17 1.38
C LEU A 119 1.69 16.60 1.00
N GLN A 120 1.48 17.49 1.96
CA GLN A 120 1.24 18.92 1.70
C GLN A 120 2.41 19.64 1.00
N LYS A 121 3.62 19.09 1.06
CA LYS A 121 4.82 19.63 0.39
C LYS A 121 5.00 19.10 -1.02
N THR A 122 4.15 18.17 -1.46
CA THR A 122 4.25 17.54 -2.77
C THR A 122 3.85 18.54 -3.86
N THR A 123 4.75 18.79 -4.81
CA THR A 123 4.55 19.77 -5.90
C THR A 123 3.77 19.23 -7.11
N ARG A 124 3.57 17.91 -7.19
CA ARG A 124 2.95 17.20 -8.31
C ARG A 124 2.19 15.98 -7.79
N SER A 125 0.96 15.80 -8.24
CA SER A 125 0.11 14.64 -7.93
C SER A 125 0.54 13.43 -8.76
N ASN A 126 1.62 12.75 -8.35
CA ASN A 126 2.04 11.45 -8.91
C ASN A 126 2.88 10.67 -7.89
N CYS A 127 2.90 9.35 -8.04
CA CYS A 127 3.54 8.44 -7.11
C CYS A 127 5.04 8.68 -6.97
N LYS A 128 5.74 9.01 -8.05
CA LYS A 128 7.19 9.31 -7.99
C LYS A 128 7.46 10.50 -7.06
N ASN A 129 6.68 11.56 -7.17
CA ASN A 129 6.88 12.76 -6.37
C ASN A 129 6.41 12.56 -4.92
N ILE A 130 5.32 11.84 -4.72
CA ILE A 130 4.83 11.42 -3.39
C ILE A 130 5.93 10.65 -2.66
N VAL A 131 6.44 9.58 -3.26
CA VAL A 131 7.47 8.73 -2.65
C VAL A 131 8.73 9.53 -2.34
N ASN A 132 9.23 10.33 -3.30
CA ASN A 132 10.41 11.16 -3.06
C ASN A 132 10.21 12.13 -1.90
N THR A 133 9.03 12.74 -1.81
CA THR A 133 8.68 13.66 -0.72
C THR A 133 8.67 12.93 0.62
N LEU A 134 8.08 11.74 0.69
CA LEU A 134 8.03 10.93 1.91
C LEU A 134 9.43 10.48 2.36
N VAL A 135 10.24 9.97 1.43
CA VAL A 135 11.63 9.55 1.72
C VAL A 135 12.45 10.70 2.31
N LEU A 136 12.30 11.91 1.77
CA LEU A 136 13.03 13.09 2.24
C LEU A 136 12.54 13.62 3.59
N ASN A 137 11.28 13.40 3.97
CA ASN A 137 10.66 14.06 5.13
C ASN A 137 10.45 13.14 6.34
N LEU A 138 10.30 11.82 6.17
CA LEU A 138 9.89 10.94 7.27
C LEU A 138 11.04 10.42 8.15
N ASN A 139 12.31 10.53 7.70
CA ASN A 139 13.49 9.98 8.38
C ASN A 139 13.26 8.56 8.95
N ARG A 140 12.89 7.61 8.08
CA ARG A 140 12.62 6.21 8.44
C ARG A 140 13.62 5.23 7.80
N PRO A 141 14.87 5.13 8.31
CA PRO A 141 15.82 4.13 7.84
C PRO A 141 15.27 2.72 8.01
N GLY A 142 15.52 1.85 7.02
CA GLY A 142 15.02 0.47 7.04
C GLY A 142 13.58 0.30 6.56
N TRP A 143 12.87 1.40 6.27
CA TRP A 143 11.49 1.33 5.77
C TRP A 143 11.43 1.32 4.24
N ALA A 144 10.56 0.47 3.70
CA ALA A 144 10.08 0.57 2.32
C ALA A 144 8.90 1.55 2.25
N ILE A 145 8.83 2.31 1.16
CA ILE A 145 7.71 3.19 0.86
C ILE A 145 7.25 2.91 -0.58
N THR A 146 5.99 2.58 -0.76
CA THR A 146 5.34 2.49 -2.08
C THR A 146 4.21 3.46 -2.21
N CYS A 147 3.94 3.81 -3.45
CA CYS A 147 2.71 4.46 -3.87
C CYS A 147 2.15 3.71 -5.07
N ILE A 148 0.85 3.47 -5.05
CA ILE A 148 0.08 2.96 -6.18
C ILE A 148 -1.13 3.87 -6.37
N GLN A 149 -1.33 4.34 -7.59
CA GLN A 149 -2.59 4.94 -8.03
C GLN A 149 -3.34 3.89 -8.86
N PHE A 150 -4.55 3.54 -8.41
CA PHE A 150 -5.42 2.60 -9.11
C PHE A 150 -6.84 3.16 -9.22
N ASN A 151 -7.59 2.74 -10.24
CA ASN A 151 -8.95 3.22 -10.52
C ASN A 151 -10.02 2.12 -10.59
N GLU A 152 -9.64 0.85 -10.40
CA GLU A 152 -10.58 -0.28 -10.38
C GLU A 152 -10.69 -0.85 -8.97
N PHE A 153 -9.80 -1.78 -8.60
CA PHE A 153 -9.81 -2.42 -7.30
C PHE A 153 -8.42 -2.86 -6.85
N ALA A 154 -8.30 -3.14 -5.56
CA ALA A 154 -7.12 -3.77 -4.97
C ALA A 154 -7.53 -4.85 -3.97
N ILE A 155 -6.72 -5.90 -3.86
CA ILE A 155 -6.75 -6.85 -2.75
C ILE A 155 -5.47 -6.61 -1.97
N ASP A 156 -5.56 -6.20 -0.71
CA ASP A 156 -4.39 -5.98 0.13
C ASP A 156 -4.55 -6.52 1.54
N ASP A 157 -3.42 -6.88 2.11
CA ASP A 157 -3.31 -7.10 3.54
C ASP A 157 -3.09 -5.76 4.25
N TYR A 158 -3.56 -5.63 5.47
CA TYR A 158 -2.96 -4.70 6.42
C TYR A 158 -2.85 -5.36 7.78
N THR A 159 -1.94 -4.85 8.61
CA THR A 159 -1.84 -5.24 10.01
C THR A 159 -1.83 -3.98 10.86
N PRO A 160 -2.62 -3.90 11.94
CA PRO A 160 -2.60 -2.77 12.85
C PRO A 160 -1.34 -2.83 13.73
N ASP A 161 -0.21 -2.40 13.19
CA ASP A 161 1.11 -2.43 13.84
C ASP A 161 1.84 -1.10 13.66
N MET A 162 2.68 -0.71 14.63
CA MET A 162 3.42 0.56 14.58
C MET A 162 4.53 0.57 13.52
N ASN A 163 4.96 -0.60 13.03
CA ASN A 163 5.95 -0.76 11.98
C ASN A 163 5.33 -0.97 10.58
N PHE A 164 4.01 -0.81 10.46
CA PHE A 164 3.30 -0.87 9.19
C PHE A 164 2.23 0.21 9.07
N CYS A 165 2.11 0.81 7.89
CA CYS A 165 1.12 1.82 7.61
C CYS A 165 0.63 1.68 6.17
N SER A 166 -0.66 1.40 5.99
CA SER A 166 -1.36 1.56 4.71
C SER A 166 -2.22 2.82 4.81
N TYR A 167 -1.83 3.84 4.04
CA TYR A 167 -2.36 5.19 4.06
C TYR A 167 -2.92 5.54 2.68
N ASP A 168 -4.21 5.83 2.61
CA ASP A 168 -4.87 6.32 1.43
C ASP A 168 -4.87 7.86 1.45
N SER A 169 -4.32 8.45 0.39
CA SER A 169 -4.34 9.90 0.15
C SER A 169 -5.34 10.20 -0.95
N VAL A 170 -6.44 10.87 -0.60
CA VAL A 170 -7.52 11.23 -1.53
C VAL A 170 -7.54 12.74 -1.76
N SER A 171 -7.24 13.17 -2.99
CA SER A 171 -7.31 14.55 -3.46
C SER A 171 -8.20 14.63 -4.69
N ASP A 172 -9.34 15.30 -4.59
CA ASP A 172 -10.38 15.38 -5.64
C ASP A 172 -10.76 13.99 -6.21
N THR A 173 -10.22 13.63 -7.37
CA THR A 173 -10.41 12.34 -8.03
C THR A 173 -9.21 11.40 -7.92
N ASP A 174 -8.06 11.91 -7.47
CA ASP A 174 -6.83 11.13 -7.37
C ASP A 174 -6.75 10.42 -6.03
N ILE A 175 -6.45 9.13 -6.09
CA ILE A 175 -6.29 8.27 -4.92
C ILE A 175 -4.97 7.55 -5.03
N PHE A 176 -4.12 7.80 -4.04
CA PHE A 176 -2.85 7.14 -3.90
C PHE A 176 -2.89 6.27 -2.65
N THR A 177 -2.80 4.97 -2.81
CA THR A 177 -2.47 4.09 -1.69
C THR A 177 -0.97 4.12 -1.48
N ILE A 178 -0.57 4.61 -0.32
CA ILE A 178 0.80 4.67 0.14
C ILE A 178 0.98 3.59 1.20
N ARG A 179 1.99 2.74 1.04
CA ARG A 179 2.34 1.75 2.08
C ARG A 179 3.75 2.01 2.59
N LEU A 180 3.87 2.09 3.90
CA LEU A 180 5.13 2.23 4.61
C LEU A 180 5.30 1.00 5.50
N ALA A 181 6.42 0.30 5.36
CA ALA A 181 6.70 -0.90 6.14
C ALA A 181 8.14 -0.90 6.62
N LYS A 182 8.37 -1.10 7.92
CA LYS A 182 9.70 -1.42 8.44
C LYS A 182 10.03 -2.83 8.02
N LEU A 183 11.11 -3.00 7.26
CA LEU A 183 11.46 -4.30 6.71
C LEU A 183 12.18 -5.15 7.77
N ASP A 184 11.74 -6.40 7.90
CA ASP A 184 12.52 -7.45 8.55
C ASP A 184 13.59 -7.93 7.57
N MET A 185 14.86 -7.61 7.86
CA MET A 185 16.00 -7.94 7.01
C MET A 185 16.82 -9.13 7.55
N SER A 186 16.33 -9.81 8.59
CA SER A 186 16.99 -10.97 9.18
C SER A 186 17.09 -12.16 8.23
#